data_AF-A0A2D0B148-F1
#
_entry.id   AF-A0A2D0B148-F1
#
_cell.length_a   1.000
_cell.length_b   1.000
_cell.length_c   1.000
_cell.angle_alpha   90.00
_cell.angle_beta   90.00
_cell.angle_gamma   90.00
#
_symmetry.space_group_name_H-M   'P 1'
#
loop_
_entity.id
_entity.type
_entity.pdbx_description
1 polymer ?
#
loop_
_entity_poly.entity_id
_entity_poly.type
_entity_poly.pdbx_seq_one_letter_code
_entity_poly.pdbx_strand_id
1 'polypeptide(L)'
;MLGEEGSDGDPGRALAEALSAAFTGSSSSGTERLNNFLSSALMIDEVNGLGKRRKVTLHQTRRKGQGRTGDALSFVMTNPVIEYLVHRHIRKTGKGRKERPLSYPEFLTILRERYGFYVDHAPPNLAVPSEVLQRNRRIFERRLRDLGLLAGVNDAERMKKIKWRYRAQQDAQVEGQPA
;
A
#
# COMPACT_ATOMS: atom_id res chain seq x y z
N MET A 1 -36.70 -2.78 15.46
CA MET A 1 -35.92 -2.55 16.70
C MET A 1 -34.60 -3.28 16.54
N LEU A 2 -33.57 -2.58 16.06
CA LEU A 2 -32.21 -3.09 16.00
C LEU A 2 -31.49 -2.49 17.20
N GLY A 3 -31.05 -3.37 18.10
CA GLY A 3 -30.45 -3.00 19.38
C GLY A 3 -29.24 -2.11 19.18
N GLU A 4 -29.26 -0.98 19.85
CA GLU A 4 -28.08 -0.21 20.19
C GLU A 4 -27.23 -1.05 21.16
N GLU A 5 -26.33 -1.87 20.63
CA GLU A 5 -25.15 -2.28 21.40
C GLU A 5 -24.11 -1.18 21.22
N GLY A 6 -24.10 -0.24 22.17
CA GLY A 6 -22.97 0.64 22.38
C GLY A 6 -21.73 -0.20 22.68
N SER A 7 -20.88 -0.40 21.68
CA SER A 7 -19.53 -0.92 21.91
C SER A 7 -18.67 0.23 22.44
N ASP A 8 -18.70 0.34 23.77
CA ASP A 8 -17.67 1.04 24.55
C ASP A 8 -16.34 0.29 24.30
N GLY A 9 -15.50 0.85 23.41
CA GLY A 9 -14.13 0.38 23.20
C GLY A 9 -13.90 -0.60 22.06
N ASP A 10 -14.31 -0.30 20.83
CA ASP A 10 -13.69 -0.94 19.65
C ASP A 10 -12.24 -0.43 19.50
N PRO A 11 -11.20 -1.25 19.79
CA PRO A 11 -9.81 -0.83 19.69
C PRO A 11 -9.43 -0.48 18.25
N GLY A 12 -10.11 -1.06 17.25
CA GLY A 12 -9.90 -0.74 15.85
C GLY A 12 -10.36 0.67 15.52
N ARG A 13 -11.54 1.06 16.03
CA ARG A 13 -12.05 2.43 15.90
C ARG A 13 -11.19 3.45 16.65
N ALA A 14 -10.79 3.14 17.89
CA ALA A 14 -9.90 4.01 18.65
C ALA A 14 -8.55 4.22 17.95
N LEU A 15 -7.99 3.15 17.36
CA LEU A 15 -6.78 3.24 16.54
C LEU A 15 -7.00 4.07 15.28
N ALA A 16 -8.12 3.85 14.57
CA ALA A 16 -8.45 4.60 13.36
C ALA A 16 -8.65 6.10 13.63
N GLU A 17 -9.29 6.46 14.74
CA GLU A 17 -9.47 7.84 15.20
C GLU A 17 -8.13 8.47 15.61
N ALA A 18 -7.30 7.74 16.35
CA ALA A 18 -5.96 8.18 16.74
C ALA A 18 -5.05 8.41 15.52
N LEU A 19 -5.08 7.50 14.53
CA LEU A 19 -4.38 7.66 13.25
C LEU A 19 -4.95 8.85 12.48
N SER A 20 -6.27 9.01 12.39
CA SER A 20 -6.86 10.15 11.68
C SER A 20 -6.47 11.49 12.31
N ALA A 21 -6.44 11.57 13.65
CA ALA A 21 -6.00 12.77 14.38
C ALA A 21 -4.50 13.06 14.19
N ALA A 22 -3.67 12.01 14.19
CA ALA A 22 -2.24 12.08 13.92
C ALA A 22 -1.95 12.58 12.48
N PHE A 23 -2.69 12.06 11.50
CA PHE A 23 -2.48 12.34 10.06
C PHE A 23 -3.05 13.69 9.61
N THR A 24 -3.90 14.32 10.42
CA THR A 24 -4.48 15.65 10.14
C THR A 24 -3.69 16.80 10.78
N GLY A 25 -2.59 16.51 11.48
CA GLY A 25 -1.69 17.52 12.04
C GLY A 25 -2.26 18.33 13.21
N SER A 26 -3.29 17.80 13.89
CA SER A 26 -3.84 18.43 15.10
C SER A 26 -2.90 18.23 16.28
N SER A 27 -1.97 19.17 16.51
CA SER A 27 -0.97 19.08 17.56
C SER A 27 -1.56 19.29 18.96
N SER A 28 -2.05 18.23 19.59
CA SER A 28 -2.23 18.17 21.05
C SER A 28 -1.11 17.31 21.67
N SER A 29 -0.71 17.56 22.92
CA SER A 29 0.43 16.87 23.57
C SER A 29 0.33 15.33 23.52
N GLY A 30 -0.88 14.76 23.49
CA GLY A 30 -1.10 13.32 23.31
C GLY A 30 -0.80 12.80 21.89
N THR A 31 -1.05 13.60 20.85
CA THR A 31 -0.79 13.24 19.44
C THR A 31 0.69 13.29 19.07
N GLU A 32 1.51 14.03 19.82
CA GLU A 32 2.94 14.18 19.54
C GLU A 32 3.72 12.87 19.75
N ARG A 33 3.46 12.16 20.86
CA ARG A 33 4.07 10.84 21.13
C ARG A 33 3.66 9.81 20.08
N LEU A 34 2.39 9.82 19.68
CA LEU A 34 1.89 8.95 18.62
C LEU A 34 2.53 9.29 17.27
N ASN A 35 2.65 10.57 16.93
CA ASN A 35 3.33 11.01 15.71
C ASN A 35 4.80 10.60 15.70
N ASN A 36 5.50 10.69 16.84
CA ASN A 36 6.88 10.21 16.95
C ASN A 36 6.97 8.69 16.80
N PHE A 37 6.08 7.94 17.45
CA PHE A 37 5.99 6.50 17.29
C PHE A 37 5.74 6.10 15.83
N LEU A 38 4.76 6.72 15.17
CA LEU A 38 4.44 6.45 13.76
C LEU A 38 5.56 6.88 12.83
N SER A 39 6.22 8.01 13.12
CA SER A 39 7.39 8.47 12.37
C SER A 39 8.51 7.43 12.41
N SER A 40 8.79 6.86 13.58
CA SER A 40 9.79 5.80 13.72
C SER A 40 9.32 4.47 13.12
N ALA A 41 8.11 4.02 13.43
CA ALA A 41 7.58 2.72 13.01
C ALA A 41 7.38 2.62 11.48
N LEU A 42 6.97 3.72 10.85
CA LEU A 42 6.80 3.81 9.40
C LEU A 42 8.03 4.37 8.70
N MET A 43 9.10 4.69 9.45
CA MET A 43 10.33 5.29 8.93
C MET A 43 10.00 6.50 8.03
N ILE A 44 9.18 7.42 8.53
CA ILE A 44 8.64 8.53 7.74
C ILE A 44 9.79 9.42 7.26
N ASP A 45 9.78 9.75 5.97
CA ASP A 45 10.80 10.58 5.30
C ASP A 45 12.19 9.92 5.15
N GLU A 46 12.32 8.63 5.46
CA GLU A 46 13.51 7.82 5.16
C GLU A 46 13.52 7.30 3.70
N VAL A 47 14.72 6.99 3.17
CA VAL A 47 14.92 6.57 1.77
C VAL A 47 14.06 5.36 1.37
N ASN A 48 13.90 4.40 2.28
CA ASN A 48 13.07 3.20 2.09
C ASN A 48 11.86 3.18 3.04
N GLY A 49 11.49 4.35 3.57
CA GLY A 49 10.40 4.52 4.51
C GLY A 49 9.04 4.16 3.95
N LEU A 50 8.14 3.68 4.80
CA LEU A 50 6.76 3.36 4.44
C LEU A 50 5.83 4.58 4.46
N GLY A 51 6.28 5.69 5.05
CA GLY A 51 5.54 6.94 5.10
C GLY A 51 6.32 8.12 4.51
N LYS A 52 5.57 9.09 3.98
CA LYS A 52 6.11 10.38 3.54
C LYS A 52 5.23 11.51 4.04
N ARG A 53 5.85 12.56 4.56
CA ARG A 53 5.17 13.78 4.99
C ARG A 53 5.03 14.74 3.82
N ARG A 54 3.83 15.30 3.64
CA ARG A 54 3.54 16.33 2.63
C ARG A 54 2.91 17.54 3.30
N LYS A 55 3.52 18.71 3.14
CA LYS A 55 2.87 19.97 3.53
C LYS A 55 1.66 20.22 2.64
N VAL A 56 0.49 20.34 3.26
CA VAL A 56 -0.76 20.66 2.60
C VAL A 56 -1.32 21.96 3.16
N THR A 57 -1.83 22.81 2.27
CA THR A 57 -2.56 24.01 2.68
C THR A 57 -3.98 23.59 3.02
N LEU A 58 -4.33 23.59 4.30
CA LEU A 58 -5.69 23.35 4.75
C LEU A 58 -6.50 24.62 4.50
N HIS A 59 -7.36 24.59 3.48
CA HIS A 59 -8.39 25.60 3.28
C HIS A 59 -9.50 25.42 4.32
N GLN A 60 -9.23 25.80 5.57
CA GLN A 60 -10.30 26.05 6.53
C GLN A 60 -10.77 27.49 6.40
N THR A 61 -12.06 27.63 6.13
CA THR A 61 -12.84 28.87 6.13
C THR A 61 -12.93 29.44 7.56
N ARG A 62 -11.87 30.10 8.02
CA ARG A 62 -12.00 31.18 9.01
C ARG A 62 -11.65 32.50 8.34
N ARG A 63 -12.36 33.55 8.78
CA ARG A 63 -12.26 34.96 8.35
C ARG A 63 -10.92 35.33 7.71
N LYS A 64 -10.99 35.89 6.50
CA LYS A 64 -9.96 36.67 5.77
C LYS A 64 -8.51 36.22 6.00
N GLY A 65 -8.03 35.33 5.12
CA GLY A 65 -6.66 35.44 4.59
C GLY A 65 -5.56 34.57 5.20
N GLN A 66 -5.82 33.73 6.21
CA GLN A 66 -4.79 32.85 6.78
C GLN A 66 -5.10 31.37 6.49
N GLY A 67 -4.50 30.82 5.43
CA GLY A 67 -4.48 29.38 5.20
C GLY A 67 -3.61 28.71 6.25
N ARG A 68 -4.12 27.69 6.95
CA ARG A 68 -3.31 26.91 7.89
C ARG A 68 -2.52 25.88 7.08
N THR A 69 -1.20 25.90 7.20
CA THR A 69 -0.37 24.82 6.64
C THR A 69 -0.39 23.66 7.63
N GLY A 70 -0.72 22.47 7.15
CA GLY A 70 -0.68 21.23 7.92
C GLY A 70 0.22 20.20 7.25
N ASP A 71 0.70 19.23 8.01
CA ASP A 71 1.42 18.08 7.46
C ASP A 71 0.42 16.93 7.25
N ALA A 72 0.28 16.48 6.01
CA ALA A 72 -0.44 15.25 5.67
C ALA A 72 0.57 14.11 5.50
N LEU A 73 0.39 13.05 6.28
CA LEU A 73 1.16 11.81 6.13
C LEU A 73 0.55 10.96 5.02
N SER A 74 1.39 10.36 4.18
CA SER A 74 0.96 9.47 3.10
C SER A 74 1.74 8.16 3.18
N PHE A 75 1.05 7.03 3.13
CA PHE A 75 1.71 5.73 2.96
C PHE A 75 2.27 5.62 1.54
N VAL A 76 3.53 5.24 1.44
CA VAL A 76 4.21 5.02 0.16
C VAL A 76 4.46 3.53 0.03
N MET A 77 3.82 2.92 -0.98
CA MET A 77 4.18 1.57 -1.39
C MET A 77 5.54 1.65 -2.10
N THR A 78 6.66 1.55 -1.39
CA THR A 78 8.02 1.74 -1.95
C THR A 78 8.43 0.61 -2.89
N ASN A 79 9.49 0.82 -3.68
CA ASN A 79 9.99 -0.21 -4.60
C ASN A 79 10.35 -1.53 -3.88
N PRO A 80 11.06 -1.52 -2.73
CA PRO A 80 11.31 -2.74 -1.96
C PRO A 80 10.03 -3.46 -1.50
N VAL A 81 8.99 -2.71 -1.09
CA VAL A 81 7.70 -3.29 -0.70
C VAL A 81 7.03 -3.98 -1.88
N ILE A 82 7.04 -3.36 -3.06
CA ILE A 82 6.49 -3.96 -4.28
C ILE A 82 7.25 -5.25 -4.62
N GLU A 83 8.58 -5.20 -4.65
CA GLU A 83 9.42 -6.38 -4.91
C GLU A 83 9.12 -7.51 -3.92
N TYR A 84 9.07 -7.20 -2.63
CA TYR A 84 8.76 -8.16 -1.58
C TYR A 84 7.38 -8.79 -1.75
N LEU A 85 6.33 -7.99 -1.97
CA LEU A 85 4.96 -8.49 -2.14
C LEU A 85 4.85 -9.39 -3.38
N VAL A 86 5.46 -8.98 -4.49
CA VAL A 86 5.51 -9.79 -5.71
C VAL A 86 6.19 -11.13 -5.44
N HIS A 87 7.40 -11.13 -4.87
CA HIS A 87 8.13 -12.38 -4.62
C HIS A 87 7.43 -13.25 -3.59
N ARG A 88 6.84 -12.67 -2.54
CA ARG A 88 6.04 -13.42 -1.56
C ARG A 88 4.89 -14.19 -2.20
N HIS A 89 4.23 -13.61 -3.21
CA HIS A 89 3.06 -14.22 -3.85
C HIS A 89 3.38 -15.13 -5.03
N ILE A 90 4.57 -15.01 -5.61
CA ILE A 90 5.04 -15.97 -6.61
C ILE A 90 5.75 -17.16 -5.94
N ARG A 91 6.39 -16.96 -4.78
CA ARG A 91 7.13 -18.02 -4.08
C ARG A 91 6.23 -19.14 -3.57
N LYS A 92 6.81 -20.33 -3.53
CA LYS A 92 6.22 -21.58 -3.04
C LYS A 92 5.86 -21.46 -1.56
N THR A 93 4.58 -21.56 -1.22
CA THR A 93 4.16 -21.83 0.17
C THR A 93 4.16 -23.36 0.38
N GLY A 94 5.33 -23.93 0.68
CA GLY A 94 5.52 -25.35 1.03
C GLY A 94 6.25 -26.21 -0.01
N LYS A 95 6.86 -27.33 0.43
CA LYS A 95 7.55 -28.31 -0.43
C LYS A 95 6.57 -28.92 -1.45
N GLY A 96 6.97 -28.98 -2.73
CA GLY A 96 6.27 -29.74 -3.79
C GLY A 96 5.21 -29.00 -4.61
N ARG A 97 4.90 -27.73 -4.34
CA ARG A 97 3.94 -26.97 -5.17
C ARG A 97 4.65 -26.29 -6.36
N LYS A 98 4.04 -26.42 -7.55
CA LYS A 98 4.51 -25.79 -8.80
C LYS A 98 4.37 -24.27 -8.70
N GLU A 99 5.31 -23.55 -9.31
CA GLU A 99 5.22 -22.09 -9.46
C GLU A 99 3.92 -21.74 -10.17
N ARG A 100 3.12 -20.86 -9.54
CA ARG A 100 1.90 -20.36 -10.18
C ARG A 100 2.22 -19.03 -10.84
N PRO A 101 2.11 -18.92 -12.18
CA PRO A 101 2.23 -17.64 -12.83
C PRO A 101 1.12 -16.72 -12.29
N LEU A 102 1.51 -15.56 -11.77
CA LEU A 102 0.59 -14.56 -11.23
C LEU A 102 0.31 -13.51 -12.30
N SER A 103 -0.96 -13.33 -12.67
CA SER A 103 -1.34 -12.25 -13.59
C SER A 103 -1.43 -10.91 -12.86
N TYR A 104 -1.28 -9.81 -13.59
CA TYR A 104 -1.43 -8.46 -13.03
C TYR A 104 -2.79 -8.23 -12.34
N PRO A 105 -3.95 -8.61 -12.94
CA PRO A 105 -5.25 -8.46 -12.28
C PRO A 105 -5.40 -9.33 -11.01
N GLU A 106 -4.84 -10.54 -10.99
CA GLU A 106 -4.83 -11.38 -9.79
C GLU A 106 -4.00 -10.73 -8.68
N PHE A 107 -2.87 -10.11 -9.01
CA PHE A 107 -2.05 -9.41 -8.02
C PHE A 107 -2.76 -8.20 -7.43
N LEU A 108 -3.45 -7.40 -8.24
CA LEU A 108 -4.28 -6.29 -7.74
C LEU A 108 -5.37 -6.78 -6.79
N THR A 109 -5.99 -7.91 -7.11
CA THR A 109 -6.96 -8.57 -6.23
C THR A 109 -6.32 -9.00 -4.90
N ILE A 110 -5.13 -9.60 -4.92
CA ILE A 110 -4.38 -9.97 -3.71
C ILE A 110 -4.05 -8.74 -2.86
N LEU A 111 -3.59 -7.65 -3.48
CA LEU A 111 -3.27 -6.40 -2.79
C LEU A 111 -4.50 -5.85 -2.05
N ARG A 112 -5.66 -5.88 -2.70
CA ARG A 112 -6.93 -5.46 -2.12
C ARG A 112 -7.38 -6.38 -0.99
N GLU A 113 -7.47 -7.69 -1.25
CA GLU A 113 -8.12 -8.64 -0.33
C GLU A 113 -7.25 -9.01 0.87
N ARG A 114 -5.92 -9.13 0.69
CA ARG A 114 -5.02 -9.56 1.78
C ARG A 114 -4.38 -8.40 2.53
N TYR A 115 -4.24 -7.24 1.89
CA TYR A 115 -3.52 -6.10 2.47
C TYR A 115 -4.34 -4.82 2.53
N GLY A 116 -5.55 -4.79 1.97
CA GLY A 116 -6.37 -3.57 1.95
C GLY A 116 -5.78 -2.46 1.07
N PHE A 117 -4.88 -2.78 0.14
CA PHE A 117 -4.30 -1.79 -0.77
C PHE A 117 -5.16 -1.63 -2.03
N TYR A 118 -5.92 -0.55 -2.06
CA TYR A 118 -6.81 -0.16 -3.15
C TYR A 118 -6.04 0.66 -4.19
N VAL A 119 -5.66 0.04 -5.31
CA VAL A 119 -4.87 0.69 -6.37
C VAL A 119 -5.76 1.19 -7.51
N ASP A 120 -6.62 0.33 -8.03
CA ASP A 120 -7.46 0.56 -9.22
C ASP A 120 -8.97 0.64 -8.90
N HIS A 121 -9.35 0.35 -7.66
CA HIS A 121 -10.71 0.43 -7.15
C HIS A 121 -10.80 1.36 -5.96
N ALA A 122 -11.98 1.92 -5.70
CA ALA A 122 -12.23 2.66 -4.48
C ALA A 122 -12.38 1.70 -3.27
N PRO A 123 -11.91 2.08 -2.08
CA PRO A 123 -12.25 1.38 -0.84
C PRO A 123 -13.77 1.34 -0.61
N PRO A 124 -14.28 0.34 0.14
CA PRO A 124 -15.68 0.33 0.53
C PRO A 124 -16.01 1.61 1.30
N ASN A 125 -17.19 2.17 1.03
CA ASN A 125 -17.71 3.39 1.67
C ASN A 125 -16.93 4.69 1.36
N LEU A 126 -16.01 4.68 0.37
CA LEU A 126 -15.29 5.87 -0.07
C LEU A 126 -15.53 6.10 -1.56
N ALA A 127 -16.02 7.29 -1.93
CA ALA A 127 -16.10 7.69 -3.33
C ALA A 127 -14.75 8.31 -3.77
N VAL A 128 -14.08 7.66 -4.72
CA VAL A 128 -12.82 8.14 -5.30
C VAL A 128 -13.04 8.46 -6.79
N PRO A 129 -12.60 9.62 -7.30
CA PRO A 129 -12.71 9.94 -8.72
C PRO A 129 -12.03 8.89 -9.60
N SER A 130 -12.69 8.51 -10.70
CA SER A 130 -12.19 7.50 -11.64
C SER A 130 -10.82 7.86 -12.22
N GLU A 131 -10.56 9.15 -12.46
CA GLU A 131 -9.28 9.66 -12.95
C GLU A 131 -8.12 9.35 -12.00
N VAL A 132 -8.36 9.43 -10.69
CA VAL A 132 -7.35 9.12 -9.65
C VAL A 132 -7.05 7.63 -9.65
N LEU A 133 -8.08 6.78 -9.75
CA LEU A 133 -7.93 5.32 -9.81
C LEU A 133 -7.16 4.89 -11.07
N GLN A 134 -7.49 5.47 -12.23
CA GLN A 134 -6.77 5.21 -13.48
C GLN A 134 -5.31 5.68 -13.40
N ARG A 135 -5.06 6.85 -12.79
CA ARG A 135 -3.70 7.36 -12.57
C ARG A 135 -2.89 6.43 -11.67
N ASN A 136 -3.46 5.99 -10.55
CA ASN A 136 -2.80 5.07 -9.62
C ASN A 136 -2.44 3.75 -10.31
N ARG A 137 -3.37 3.18 -11.09
CA ARG A 137 -3.16 1.99 -11.89
C ARG A 137 -2.00 2.14 -12.88
N ARG A 138 -1.95 3.24 -13.63
CA ARG A 138 -0.87 3.52 -14.61
C ARG A 138 0.49 3.68 -13.93
N ILE A 139 0.54 4.41 -12.82
CA ILE A 139 1.79 4.59 -12.04
C ILE A 139 2.27 3.25 -11.50
N PHE A 140 1.37 2.46 -10.94
CA PHE A 140 1.72 1.16 -10.36
C PHE A 140 2.24 0.19 -11.43
N GLU A 141 1.57 0.12 -12.58
CA GLU A 141 2.04 -0.69 -13.71
C GLU A 141 3.42 -0.27 -14.19
N ARG A 142 3.64 1.04 -14.37
CA ARG A 142 4.96 1.58 -14.76
C ARG A 142 6.03 1.17 -13.77
N ARG A 143 5.77 1.27 -12.46
CA ARG A 143 6.74 0.89 -11.43
C ARG A 143 7.06 -0.60 -11.45
N LEU A 144 6.07 -1.47 -11.67
CA LEU A 144 6.32 -2.90 -11.86
C LEU A 144 7.19 -3.18 -13.08
N ARG A 145 7.01 -2.42 -14.17
CA ARG A 145 7.83 -2.52 -15.38
C ARG A 145 9.25 -2.03 -15.14
N ASP A 146 9.42 -0.88 -14.50
CA ASP A 146 10.73 -0.28 -14.19
C ASP A 146 11.55 -1.20 -13.25
N LEU A 147 10.87 -1.96 -12.37
CA LEU A 147 11.49 -2.97 -11.51
C LEU A 147 11.78 -4.31 -12.22
N GLY A 148 11.39 -4.45 -13.48
CA GLY A 148 11.53 -5.70 -14.25
C GLY A 148 10.63 -6.85 -13.76
N LEU A 149 9.61 -6.54 -12.96
CA LEU A 149 8.66 -7.51 -12.40
C LEU A 149 7.48 -7.79 -13.33
N LEU A 150 7.25 -6.96 -14.33
CA LEU A 150 6.17 -7.12 -15.30
C LEU A 150 6.73 -7.67 -16.63
N ALA A 151 6.29 -8.87 -17.02
CA ALA A 151 6.64 -9.51 -18.28
C ALA A 151 5.39 -9.62 -19.18
N GLY A 152 5.48 -9.06 -20.39
CA GLY A 152 4.39 -9.03 -21.36
C GLY A 152 4.03 -7.60 -21.74
N VAL A 153 4.20 -7.26 -23.03
CA VAL A 153 4.02 -5.91 -23.59
C VAL A 153 2.64 -5.73 -24.23
N ASN A 154 1.74 -6.72 -24.14
CA ASN A 154 0.43 -6.63 -24.76
C ASN A 154 -0.52 -5.72 -23.97
N ASP A 155 -1.29 -4.90 -24.70
CA ASP A 155 -2.33 -4.01 -24.17
C ASP A 155 -3.46 -4.76 -23.43
N ALA A 156 -3.59 -6.06 -23.66
CA ALA A 156 -4.49 -6.92 -22.91
C ALA A 156 -3.92 -7.20 -21.51
N GLU A 157 -4.44 -6.51 -20.50
CA GLU A 157 -4.02 -6.63 -19.09
C GLU A 157 -4.13 -8.06 -18.53
N ARG A 158 -5.04 -8.86 -19.08
CA ARG A 158 -5.19 -10.29 -18.77
C ARG A 158 -3.98 -11.14 -19.16
N MET A 159 -3.12 -10.65 -20.06
CA MET A 159 -1.92 -11.34 -20.53
C MET A 159 -0.63 -10.83 -19.86
N LYS A 160 -0.71 -9.77 -19.04
CA LYS A 160 0.43 -9.24 -18.29
C LYS A 160 0.76 -10.21 -17.14
N LYS A 161 1.94 -10.82 -17.21
CA LYS A 161 2.43 -11.76 -16.19
C LYS A 161 3.41 -11.07 -15.27
N ILE A 162 3.31 -11.36 -13.98
CA ILE A 162 4.30 -10.92 -13.01
C ILE A 162 5.38 -11.99 -12.91
N LYS A 163 6.63 -11.56 -13.01
CA LYS A 163 7.83 -12.40 -12.96
C LYS A 163 8.64 -12.08 -11.70
N TRP A 164 9.30 -13.09 -11.15
CA TRP A 164 10.31 -12.87 -10.13
C TRP A 164 11.56 -12.23 -10.74
N ARG A 165 12.18 -11.34 -9.96
CA ARG A 165 13.49 -10.77 -10.28
C ARG A 165 14.60 -11.62 -9.68
N TYR A 166 14.40 -12.12 -8.47
CA TYR A 166 15.35 -12.97 -7.75
C TYR A 166 14.87 -14.41 -7.75
N ARG A 167 15.77 -15.36 -8.01
CA ARG A 167 15.54 -16.79 -7.77
C ARG A 167 15.92 -17.11 -6.33
N ALA A 168 15.16 -17.96 -5.66
CA ALA A 168 15.58 -18.45 -4.35
C ALA A 168 16.77 -19.39 -4.52
N GLN A 169 17.72 -19.37 -3.57
CA GLN A 169 18.88 -20.27 -3.58
C GLN A 169 18.48 -21.76 -3.62
N GLN A 170 17.34 -22.10 -3.01
CA GLN A 170 16.76 -23.45 -3.04
C GLN A 170 16.28 -23.86 -4.44
N ASP A 171 15.82 -22.91 -5.27
CA ASP A 171 15.42 -23.20 -6.65
C ASP A 171 16.64 -23.31 -7.58
N ALA A 172 17.72 -22.58 -7.28
CA ALA A 172 18.99 -22.69 -8.00
C ALA A 172 19.70 -24.04 -7.77
N GLN A 173 19.51 -24.67 -6.60
CA GLN A 173 20.11 -25.98 -6.29
C GLN A 173 19.41 -27.15 -6.98
N VAL A 174 18.13 -27.03 -7.35
CA VAL A 174 17.36 -28.11 -7.99
C VAL A 174 17.71 -28.28 -9.48
N GLU A 175 18.17 -27.23 -10.17
CA GLU A 175 18.63 -27.31 -11.57
C GLU A 175 20.09 -27.83 -11.70
N GLY A 176 20.84 -27.89 -10.60
CA GLY A 176 22.27 -28.26 -10.60
C GLY A 176 22.56 -29.77 -10.46
N GLN A 177 21.54 -30.62 -10.38
CA GLN A 177 21.70 -32.08 -10.36
C GLN A 177 21.35 -32.64 -11.75
N PRO A 178 22.34 -32.97 -12.60
CA PRO A 178 22.07 -33.77 -13.78
C PRO A 178 21.59 -35.16 -13.31
N ALA A 179 20.42 -35.55 -13.80
CA ALA A 179 20.00 -36.95 -13.82
C ALA A 179 20.78 -37.71 -14.90
#